data_AF-A0A1I8P345-F1
#
_entry.id   AF-A0A1I8P345-F1
#
_cell.length_a   1.000
_cell.length_b   1.000
_cell.length_c   1.000
_cell.angle_alpha   90.00
_cell.angle_beta   90.00
_cell.angle_gamma   90.00
#
_symmetry.space_group_name_H-M   'P 1'
#
loop_
_entity.id
_entity.type
_entity.pdbx_description
1 polymer ?
#
loop_
_entity_poly.entity_id
_entity_poly.type
_entity_poly.pdbx_seq_one_letter_code
_entity_poly.pdbx_strand_id
1 'polypeptide(L)'
;MKLVDIVIYFLMLLYSSVKSETMEEIDNLVTNCLKKYPVADDEFARFRELEKDPSLASDNYKCFGMCVVQGRGWFIGDVLADHVFIKAVGGGRLAKRGDELHHITKKCKLLVGDNKCDTVFQVTNCLQEKINQLLQLVKSF
;
A
#
# COMPACT_ATOMS: atom_id res chain seq x y z
N MET A 1 38.05 23.13 -8.38
CA MET A 1 37.58 22.77 -7.02
C MET A 1 36.17 23.32 -6.77
N LYS A 2 35.93 24.64 -6.87
CA LYS A 2 34.59 25.25 -6.64
C LYS A 2 33.39 24.62 -7.39
N LEU A 3 33.58 24.23 -8.65
CA LEU A 3 32.54 23.60 -9.47
C LEU A 3 32.18 22.18 -8.99
N VAL A 4 33.17 21.45 -8.45
CA VAL A 4 32.98 20.10 -7.90
C VAL A 4 32.22 20.18 -6.59
N ASP A 5 32.53 21.18 -5.74
CA ASP A 5 31.85 21.41 -4.47
C ASP A 5 30.37 21.78 -4.67
N ILE A 6 30.07 22.61 -5.68
CA ILE A 6 28.68 22.97 -6.04
C ILE A 6 27.90 21.73 -6.51
N VAL A 7 28.49 20.90 -7.37
CA VAL A 7 27.84 19.67 -7.86
C VAL A 7 27.59 18.68 -6.72
N ILE A 8 28.55 18.51 -5.81
CA ILE A 8 28.40 17.65 -4.63
C ILE A 8 27.30 18.18 -3.69
N TYR A 9 27.22 19.50 -3.51
CA TYR A 9 26.17 20.13 -2.70
C TYR A 9 24.77 19.87 -3.28
N PHE A 10 24.58 20.02 -4.59
CA PHE A 10 23.32 19.69 -5.25
C PHE A 10 22.99 18.19 -5.19
N LEU A 11 23.99 17.32 -5.31
CA LEU A 11 23.81 15.86 -5.17
C LEU A 11 23.38 15.47 -3.75
N MET A 12 23.90 16.13 -2.70
CA MET A 12 23.47 15.89 -1.31
C MET A 12 22.04 16.40 -1.04
N LEU A 13 21.64 17.53 -1.63
CA LEU A 13 20.26 18.03 -1.54
C LEU A 13 19.25 17.12 -2.26
N LEU A 14 19.68 16.44 -3.33
CA LEU A 14 18.86 15.42 -3.99
C LEU A 14 18.78 14.14 -3.14
N TYR A 15 19.85 13.77 -2.44
CA TYR A 15 19.90 12.57 -1.58
C TYR A 15 19.02 12.70 -0.32
N SER A 16 18.84 13.90 0.22
CA SER A 16 17.96 14.15 1.38
C SER A 16 16.46 14.11 1.05
N SER A 17 16.09 13.99 -0.23
CA SER A 17 14.69 13.76 -0.64
C SER A 17 14.30 12.27 -0.70
N VAL A 18 15.05 11.38 -0.05
CA VAL A 18 14.54 10.06 0.35
C VAL A 18 13.39 10.30 1.34
N LYS A 19 12.18 10.38 0.76
CA LYS A 19 10.92 10.59 1.46
C LYS A 19 10.65 9.38 2.36
N SER A 20 11.15 9.44 3.59
CA SER A 20 10.57 8.66 4.68
C SER A 20 9.22 9.30 4.97
N GLU A 21 8.11 8.60 4.70
CA GLU A 21 6.80 9.06 5.15
C GLU A 21 6.88 9.32 6.66
N THR A 22 6.55 10.54 7.10
CA THR A 22 6.54 10.83 8.53
C THR A 22 5.27 10.24 9.15
N MET A 23 5.30 9.88 10.44
CA MET A 23 4.10 9.39 11.13
C MET A 23 2.94 10.40 11.06
N GLU A 24 3.27 11.70 11.06
CA GLU A 24 2.31 12.80 10.91
C GLU A 24 1.64 12.83 9.52
N GLU A 25 2.39 12.57 8.45
CA GLU A 25 1.83 12.49 7.09
C GLU A 25 0.84 11.32 6.97
N ILE A 26 1.17 10.17 7.57
CA ILE A 26 0.28 8.99 7.57
C ILE A 26 -0.97 9.26 8.40
N ASP A 27 -0.84 9.87 9.58
CA ASP A 27 -1.98 10.18 10.45
C ASP A 27 -2.94 11.18 9.79
N ASN A 28 -2.40 12.23 9.17
CA ASN A 28 -3.19 13.19 8.41
C ASN A 28 -3.90 12.53 7.22
N LEU A 29 -3.23 11.64 6.50
CA LEU A 29 -3.84 10.89 5.40
C LEU A 29 -5.02 10.05 5.90
N VAL A 30 -4.81 9.24 6.95
CA VAL A 30 -5.85 8.37 7.52
C VAL A 30 -7.02 9.19 8.04
N THR A 31 -6.75 10.27 8.77
CA THR A 31 -7.77 11.18 9.30
C THR A 31 -8.60 11.82 8.18
N ASN A 32 -7.96 12.27 7.10
CA ASN A 32 -8.66 12.85 5.96
C ASN A 32 -9.52 11.80 5.22
N CYS A 33 -9.03 10.58 5.09
CA CYS A 33 -9.79 9.49 4.50
C CYS A 33 -11.00 9.09 5.36
N LEU A 34 -10.86 9.05 6.68
CA LEU A 34 -11.97 8.80 7.63
C LEU A 34 -13.05 9.89 7.55
N LYS A 35 -12.65 11.15 7.44
CA LYS A 35 -13.61 12.27 7.26
C LYS A 35 -14.41 12.13 5.96
N LYS A 36 -13.76 11.64 4.89
CA LYS A 36 -14.40 11.48 3.58
C LYS A 36 -15.28 10.23 3.49
N TYR A 37 -14.84 9.14 4.12
CA TYR A 37 -15.51 7.85 4.14
C TYR A 37 -15.63 7.39 5.59
N PRO A 38 -16.68 7.82 6.31
CA PRO A 38 -16.87 7.47 7.70
C PRO A 38 -17.08 5.97 7.85
N VAL A 39 -16.15 5.32 8.53
CA VAL A 39 -16.20 3.91 8.90
C VAL A 39 -16.67 3.82 10.35
N ALA A 40 -17.56 2.88 10.64
CA ALA A 40 -18.07 2.69 12.00
C ALA A 40 -17.00 2.06 12.92
N ASP A 41 -16.98 2.47 14.19
CA ASP A 41 -15.95 2.01 15.14
C ASP A 41 -15.98 0.48 15.35
N ASP A 42 -17.16 -0.12 15.29
CA ASP A 42 -17.35 -1.58 15.40
C ASP A 42 -16.79 -2.32 14.19
N GLU A 43 -16.80 -1.70 13.01
CA GLU A 43 -16.18 -2.25 11.81
C GLU A 43 -14.64 -2.29 11.93
N PHE A 44 -14.02 -1.27 12.56
CA PHE A 44 -12.59 -1.33 12.91
C PHE A 44 -12.30 -2.38 13.98
N ALA A 45 -13.16 -2.51 14.99
CA ALA A 45 -13.01 -3.52 16.04
C ALA A 45 -13.06 -4.95 15.50
N ARG A 46 -13.74 -5.14 14.36
CA ARG A 46 -13.90 -6.43 13.67
C ARG A 46 -12.90 -6.66 12.54
N PHE A 47 -11.79 -5.92 12.49
CA PHE A 47 -10.73 -6.08 11.48
C PHE A 47 -10.29 -7.54 11.27
N ARG A 48 -10.18 -8.34 12.35
CA ARG A 48 -9.81 -9.76 12.25
C ARG A 48 -10.89 -10.64 11.60
N GLU A 49 -12.15 -10.24 11.68
CA GLU A 49 -13.25 -10.92 10.98
C GLU A 49 -13.26 -10.51 9.52
N LEU A 50 -13.02 -9.22 9.21
CA LEU A 50 -12.86 -8.73 7.85
C LEU A 50 -11.68 -9.38 7.12
N GLU A 51 -10.59 -9.70 7.82
CA GLU A 51 -9.47 -10.45 7.25
C GLU A 51 -9.86 -11.89 6.85
N LYS A 52 -10.78 -12.51 7.60
CA LYS A 52 -11.28 -13.88 7.31
C LYS A 52 -12.37 -13.89 6.25
N ASP A 53 -13.25 -12.90 6.29
CA ASP A 53 -14.36 -12.73 5.37
C ASP A 53 -14.45 -11.28 4.91
N PRO A 54 -13.73 -10.93 3.82
CA PRO A 54 -13.75 -9.59 3.25
C PRO A 54 -15.12 -9.15 2.75
N SER A 55 -16.07 -10.06 2.55
CA SER A 55 -17.43 -9.72 2.10
C SER A 55 -18.23 -8.95 3.15
N LEU A 56 -17.81 -9.01 4.42
CA LEU A 56 -18.42 -8.27 5.53
C LEU A 56 -18.05 -6.78 5.53
N ALA A 57 -17.12 -6.34 4.70
CA ALA A 57 -16.72 -4.93 4.63
C ALA A 57 -17.81 -4.07 3.98
N SER A 58 -18.16 -2.97 4.64
CA SER A 58 -19.07 -1.96 4.12
C SER A 58 -18.45 -1.21 2.94
N ASP A 59 -19.30 -0.57 2.13
CA ASP A 59 -18.83 0.28 1.03
C ASP A 59 -17.94 1.43 1.53
N ASN A 60 -18.26 2.00 2.69
CA ASN A 60 -17.45 3.05 3.30
C ASN A 60 -16.07 2.52 3.70
N TYR A 61 -15.98 1.32 4.26
CA TYR A 61 -14.69 0.70 4.60
C TYR A 61 -13.83 0.46 3.35
N LYS A 62 -14.44 -0.07 2.29
CA LYS A 62 -13.75 -0.28 1.01
C LYS A 62 -13.25 1.03 0.42
N CYS A 63 -14.08 2.07 0.43
CA CYS A 63 -13.69 3.39 -0.09
C CYS A 63 -12.67 4.12 0.80
N PHE A 64 -12.74 3.94 2.12
CA PHE A 64 -11.71 4.38 3.06
C PHE A 64 -10.36 3.73 2.72
N GLY A 65 -10.34 2.41 2.55
CA GLY A 65 -9.14 1.67 2.14
C GLY A 65 -8.57 2.19 0.82
N MET A 66 -9.44 2.39 -0.19
CA MET A 66 -9.05 2.99 -1.47
C MET A 66 -8.40 4.37 -1.29
N CYS A 67 -8.99 5.24 -0.48
CA CYS A 67 -8.45 6.58 -0.19
C CYS A 67 -7.04 6.50 0.40
N VAL A 68 -6.81 5.62 1.37
CA VAL A 68 -5.50 5.48 2.02
C VAL A 68 -4.45 4.98 1.04
N VAL A 69 -4.73 3.93 0.26
CA VAL A 69 -3.73 3.37 -0.67
C VAL A 69 -3.48 4.29 -1.88
N GLN A 70 -4.46 5.08 -2.30
CA GLN A 70 -4.24 6.15 -3.28
C GLN A 70 -3.39 7.28 -2.71
N GLY A 71 -3.60 7.67 -1.45
CA GLY A 71 -2.79 8.68 -0.78
C GLY A 71 -1.31 8.28 -0.65
N ARG A 72 -1.04 6.97 -0.54
CA ARG A 72 0.32 6.39 -0.61
C ARG A 72 0.88 6.26 -2.02
N GLY A 73 0.10 6.63 -3.04
CA GLY A 73 0.46 6.51 -4.45
C GLY A 73 0.48 5.07 -4.98
N TRP A 74 -0.07 4.11 -4.23
CA TRP A 74 -0.12 2.71 -4.68
C TRP A 74 -1.17 2.48 -5.76
N PHE A 75 -2.19 3.34 -5.82
CA PHE A 75 -3.25 3.28 -6.82
C PHE A 75 -3.48 4.65 -7.45
N ILE A 76 -3.82 4.66 -8.74
CA ILE A 76 -4.34 5.82 -9.46
C ILE A 76 -5.75 5.46 -9.92
N GLY A 77 -6.77 5.99 -9.24
CA GLY A 77 -8.11 5.42 -9.36
C GLY A 77 -8.13 3.98 -8.85
N ASP A 78 -8.57 3.06 -9.68
CA ASP A 78 -8.64 1.62 -9.42
C ASP A 78 -7.44 0.83 -9.96
N VAL A 79 -6.44 1.52 -10.54
CA VAL A 79 -5.28 0.88 -11.16
C VAL A 79 -4.08 0.87 -10.21
N LEU A 80 -3.55 -0.32 -9.93
CA LEU A 80 -2.34 -0.52 -9.12
C LEU A 80 -1.10 0.03 -9.84
N ALA A 81 -0.34 0.86 -9.14
CA ALA A 81 0.99 1.32 -9.54
C ALA A 81 2.05 0.30 -9.08
N ASP A 82 2.19 -0.80 -9.81
CA ASP A 82 3.02 -1.98 -9.46
C ASP A 82 4.40 -1.59 -8.90
N HIS A 83 5.10 -0.66 -9.57
CA HIS A 83 6.45 -0.26 -9.18
C HIS A 83 6.51 0.47 -7.83
N VAL A 84 5.52 1.31 -7.52
CA VAL A 84 5.44 2.03 -6.24
C VAL A 84 5.15 1.04 -5.12
N PHE A 85 4.17 0.16 -5.34
CA PHE A 85 3.78 -0.84 -4.38
C PHE A 85 4.94 -1.81 -4.06
N ILE A 86 5.58 -2.39 -5.09
CA ILE A 86 6.69 -3.33 -4.90
C ILE A 86 7.86 -2.66 -4.19
N LYS A 87 8.18 -1.40 -4.52
CA LYS A 87 9.22 -0.64 -3.81
C LYS A 87 8.88 -0.43 -2.33
N ALA A 88 7.60 -0.19 -2.01
CA ALA A 88 7.15 0.02 -0.64
C ALA A 88 7.20 -1.26 0.20
N VAL A 89 6.81 -2.41 -0.36
CA VAL A 89 6.70 -3.68 0.37
C VAL A 89 7.93 -4.58 0.25
N GLY A 90 8.76 -4.38 -0.77
CA GLY A 90 9.91 -5.21 -1.12
C GLY A 90 11.15 -5.02 -0.23
N GLY A 91 11.02 -4.35 0.92
CA GLY A 91 12.10 -4.20 1.89
C GLY A 91 12.25 -5.41 2.84
N GLY A 92 13.23 -5.34 3.74
CA GLY A 92 13.39 -6.29 4.84
C GLY A 92 13.44 -7.76 4.39
N ARG A 93 12.56 -8.60 4.93
CA ARG A 93 12.48 -10.04 4.61
C ARG A 93 12.12 -10.34 3.15
N LEU A 94 11.61 -9.35 2.41
CA LEU A 94 11.21 -9.50 1.01
C LEU A 94 12.24 -8.93 0.03
N ALA A 95 13.37 -8.40 0.51
CA ALA A 95 14.41 -7.76 -0.32
C ALA A 95 14.91 -8.60 -1.51
N LYS A 96 14.85 -9.93 -1.40
CA LYS A 96 15.27 -10.88 -2.45
C LYS A 96 14.11 -11.56 -3.18
N ARG A 97 12.87 -11.12 -2.96
CA ARG A 97 11.65 -11.75 -3.48
C ARG A 97 10.94 -10.89 -4.54
N GLY A 98 11.72 -10.10 -5.29
CA GLY A 98 11.19 -9.16 -6.27
C GLY A 98 10.36 -9.86 -7.36
N ASP A 99 10.81 -11.00 -7.86
CA ASP A 99 10.11 -11.78 -8.88
C ASP A 99 8.77 -12.31 -8.36
N GLU A 100 8.71 -12.80 -7.12
CA GLU A 100 7.47 -13.22 -6.50
C GLU A 100 6.51 -12.06 -6.27
N LEU A 101 7.01 -10.89 -5.86
CA LEU A 101 6.20 -9.67 -5.73
C LEU A 101 5.63 -9.23 -7.09
N HIS A 102 6.42 -9.31 -8.17
CA HIS A 102 5.95 -9.06 -9.53
C HIS A 102 4.89 -10.07 -9.98
N HIS A 103 5.06 -11.35 -9.63
CA HIS A 103 4.07 -12.37 -9.94
C HIS A 103 2.75 -12.14 -9.18
N ILE A 104 2.84 -11.84 -7.89
CA ILE A 104 1.69 -11.54 -7.02
C ILE A 104 0.92 -10.34 -7.56
N THR A 105 1.60 -9.23 -7.86
CA THR A 105 0.95 -8.02 -8.41
C THR A 105 0.26 -8.29 -9.75
N LYS A 106 0.92 -8.99 -10.68
CA LYS A 106 0.30 -9.40 -11.96
C LYS A 106 -0.98 -10.22 -11.77
N LYS A 107 -1.01 -11.12 -10.79
CA LYS A 107 -2.18 -11.95 -10.52
C LYS A 107 -3.32 -11.15 -9.87
N CYS A 108 -3.00 -10.34 -8.87
CA CYS A 108 -4.02 -9.64 -8.08
C CYS A 108 -4.66 -8.46 -8.82
N LYS A 109 -3.91 -7.75 -9.67
CA LYS A 109 -4.43 -6.58 -10.40
C LYS A 109 -5.49 -6.89 -11.47
N LEU A 110 -5.76 -8.17 -11.72
CA LEU A 110 -6.80 -8.62 -12.65
C LEU A 110 -8.18 -8.72 -11.98
N LEU A 111 -8.26 -8.57 -10.66
CA LEU A 111 -9.52 -8.59 -9.93
C LEU A 111 -10.32 -7.32 -10.22
N VAL A 112 -11.64 -7.49 -10.35
CA VAL A 112 -12.60 -6.42 -10.63
C VAL A 112 -13.76 -6.57 -9.66
N GLY A 113 -14.09 -5.48 -8.98
CA GLY A 113 -15.23 -5.40 -8.08
C GLY A 113 -16.41 -4.67 -8.70
N ASP A 114 -17.49 -4.57 -7.94
CA ASP A 114 -18.74 -3.93 -8.40
C ASP A 114 -18.58 -2.43 -8.69
N ASN A 115 -17.58 -1.81 -8.05
CA ASN A 115 -17.20 -0.41 -8.26
C ASN A 115 -15.70 -0.23 -8.01
N LYS A 116 -15.20 1.01 -8.13
CA LYS A 116 -13.77 1.32 -7.94
C LYS A 116 -13.25 1.01 -6.53
N CYS A 117 -14.04 1.32 -5.49
CA CYS A 117 -13.65 1.03 -4.12
C CYS A 117 -13.55 -0.48 -3.90
N ASP A 118 -14.54 -1.24 -4.39
CA ASP A 118 -14.56 -2.69 -4.29
C ASP A 118 -13.42 -3.33 -5.09
N THR A 119 -13.12 -2.82 -6.29
CA THR A 119 -11.97 -3.27 -7.09
C THR A 119 -10.66 -3.11 -6.33
N VAL A 120 -10.39 -1.91 -5.79
CA VAL A 120 -9.17 -1.65 -5.02
C VAL A 120 -9.11 -2.51 -3.76
N PHE A 121 -10.24 -2.72 -3.09
CA PHE A 121 -10.34 -3.58 -1.92
C PHE A 121 -10.00 -5.05 -2.26
N GLN A 122 -10.58 -5.61 -3.31
CA GLN A 122 -10.28 -6.98 -3.76
C GLN A 122 -8.81 -7.15 -4.15
N VAL A 123 -8.25 -6.21 -4.92
CA VAL A 123 -6.83 -6.23 -5.31
C VAL A 123 -5.95 -6.17 -4.06
N THR A 124 -6.23 -5.27 -3.11
CA THR A 124 -5.43 -5.09 -1.89
C THR A 124 -5.47 -6.32 -0.99
N ASN A 125 -6.64 -6.94 -0.81
CA ASN A 125 -6.77 -8.17 -0.03
C ASN A 125 -6.01 -9.34 -0.68
N CYS A 126 -6.09 -9.48 -2.00
CA CYS A 126 -5.32 -10.48 -2.73
C CYS A 126 -3.80 -10.28 -2.55
N LEU A 127 -3.32 -9.03 -2.61
CA LEU A 127 -1.92 -8.71 -2.37
C LEU A 127 -1.51 -9.06 -0.93
N GLN A 128 -2.31 -8.63 0.05
CA GLN A 128 -2.06 -8.87 1.48
C GLN A 128 -1.99 -10.37 1.80
N GLU A 129 -2.95 -11.16 1.32
CA GLU A 129 -3.01 -12.61 1.52
C GLU A 129 -1.75 -13.29 0.98
N LYS A 130 -1.36 -12.97 -0.26
CA LYS A 130 -0.21 -13.62 -0.92
C LYS A 130 1.12 -13.17 -0.35
N ILE A 131 1.24 -11.91 0.05
CA ILE A 131 2.44 -11.41 0.73
C ILE A 131 2.56 -12.04 2.12
N ASN A 132 1.46 -12.21 2.85
CA ASN A 132 1.46 -12.92 4.12
C ASN A 132 1.91 -14.38 3.96
N GLN A 133 1.42 -15.09 2.94
CA GLN A 133 1.89 -16.44 2.59
C GLN A 133 3.39 -16.45 2.27
N LEU A 134 3.86 -15.49 1.45
CA LEU A 134 5.28 -15.35 1.11
C LEU A 134 6.15 -15.09 2.35
N LEU A 135 5.69 -14.24 3.27
CA LEU A 135 6.37 -13.95 4.53
C LEU A 135 6.41 -15.16 5.47
N GLN A 136 5.37 -16.00 5.49
CA GLN A 136 5.37 -17.24 6.26
C GLN A 136 6.42 -18.21 5.71
N LEU A 137 6.53 -18.34 4.39
CA LEU A 137 7.57 -19.17 3.77
C LEU A 137 8.99 -18.69 4.12
N VAL A 138 9.20 -17.37 4.21
CA VAL A 138 10.51 -16.80 4.59
C VAL A 138 10.82 -16.97 6.08
N LYS A 139 9.81 -17.05 6.96
CA LYS A 139 10.02 -17.34 8.40
C LYS A 139 10.46 -18.77 8.68
N SER A 140 10.22 -19.69 7.76
CA SER A 140 10.51 -21.12 7.91
C SER A 140 11.96 -21.52 7.54
N PHE A 141 12.79 -20.55 7.14
CA PHE A 141 14.22 -20.72 6.84
C PHE A 141 15.05 -19.82 7.76
#